data_AF-A0A6I5R6H3-F1
#
_entry.id   AF-A0A6I5R6H3-F1
#
_cell.length_a   1.000
_cell.length_b   1.000
_cell.length_c   1.000
_cell.angle_alpha   90.00
_cell.angle_beta   90.00
_cell.angle_gamma   90.00
#
_symmetry.space_group_name_H-M   'P 1'
#
loop_
_entity.id
_entity.type
_entity.pdbx_description
1 polymer ?
#
loop_
_entity_poly.entity_id
_entity_poly.type
_entity_poly.pdbx_seq_one_letter_code
_entity_poly.pdbx_strand_id
1 'polypeptide(L)' 'MTLNRSHAYFTPEESLESERVSPIQHEYLQGQRVAMARKSKAPAILDHALNAYLFPIAAEIDHPLEG' A
#
# COMPACT_ATOMS: atom_id res chain seq x y z
N MET A 1 -14.25 30.68 6.85
CA MET A 1 -13.77 29.52 7.64
C MET A 1 -12.48 29.05 7.02
N THR A 2 -11.34 29.50 7.54
CA THR A 2 -10.03 29.00 7.11
C THR A 2 -9.84 27.67 7.81
N LEU A 3 -9.94 26.57 7.06
CA LEU A 3 -9.53 25.25 7.54
C LEU A 3 -8.01 25.32 7.75
N ASN A 4 -7.59 25.69 8.95
CA ASN A 4 -6.22 25.47 9.40
C ASN A 4 -6.02 23.96 9.46
N ARG A 5 -5.60 23.37 8.34
CA ARG A 5 -5.22 21.96 8.26
C ARG A 5 -3.91 21.85 9.03
N SER A 6 -4.01 21.71 10.35
CA SER A 6 -2.95 21.10 11.14
C SER A 6 -2.72 19.73 10.53
N HIS A 7 -1.71 19.62 9.66
CA HIS A 7 -1.33 18.33 9.12
C HIS A 7 -0.78 17.57 10.33
N ALA A 8 -1.62 16.71 10.90
CA ALA A 8 -1.16 15.76 11.89
C ALA A 8 -0.10 14.93 11.16
N TYR A 9 1.15 15.17 11.52
CA TYR A 9 2.25 14.33 11.07
C TYR A 9 2.04 12.98 11.74
N PHE A 10 1.71 11.98 10.95
CA PHE A 10 1.63 10.61 11.42
C PHE A 10 3.04 10.02 11.37
N THR A 11 3.40 9.23 12.37
CA THR A 11 4.53 8.32 12.23
C THR A 11 4.15 7.13 11.32
N PRO A 12 5.12 6.47 10.69
CA PRO A 12 4.88 5.24 9.94
C PRO A 12 4.12 4.19 10.75
N GLU A 13 4.47 4.04 12.03
CA GLU A 13 3.86 3.09 12.97
C GLU A 13 2.37 3.40 13.21
N GLU A 14 2.03 4.67 13.48
CA GLU A 14 0.64 5.10 13.66
C GLU A 14 -0.20 4.89 12.38
N SER A 15 0.43 5.03 11.21
CA SER A 15 -0.25 4.76 9.94
C SER A 15 -0.60 3.27 9.78
N LEU A 16 0.32 2.38 10.12
CA LEU A 16 0.12 0.92 10.06
C LEU A 16 -0.94 0.47 11.07
N GLU A 17 -0.90 0.99 12.29
CA GLU A 17 -1.90 0.67 13.32
C GLU A 17 -3.31 1.06 12.91
N SER A 18 -3.45 2.25 12.31
CA SER A 18 -4.75 2.71 11.83
C SER A 18 -5.23 1.97 10.58
N GLU A 19 -4.33 1.43 9.75
CA GLU A 19 -4.71 0.63 8.58
C GLU A 19 -5.43 -0.67 8.99
N ARG A 20 -5.08 -1.25 10.15
CA ARG A 20 -5.69 -2.48 10.68
C ARG A 20 -7.19 -2.35 10.98
N VAL A 21 -7.66 -1.13 11.23
CA VAL A 21 -9.05 -0.84 11.62
C VAL A 21 -9.80 -0.02 10.58
N SER A 22 -9.11 0.56 9.59
CA SER A 22 -9.75 1.41 8.59
C SER A 22 -10.42 0.57 7.49
N PRO A 23 -11.69 0.82 7.16
CA PRO A 23 -12.35 0.18 6.01
C PRO A 23 -11.87 0.75 4.66
N ILE A 24 -11.03 1.78 4.68
CA ILE A 24 -10.50 2.48 3.51
C ILE A 24 -8.98 2.30 3.51
N GLN A 25 -8.41 1.93 2.37
CA GLN A 25 -6.95 1.89 2.22
C GLN A 25 -6.39 3.31 2.25
N HIS A 26 -5.30 3.50 2.98
CA HIS A 26 -4.60 4.77 3.08
C HIS A 26 -3.15 4.58 2.63
N GLU A 27 -2.63 5.50 1.83
CA GLU A 27 -1.21 5.53 1.50
C GLU A 27 -0.50 6.57 2.38
N TYR A 28 0.66 6.18 2.93
CA TYR A 28 1.48 7.07 3.74
C TYR A 28 2.54 7.75 2.86
N LEU A 29 2.46 9.07 2.72
CA LEU A 29 3.34 9.88 1.89
C LEU A 29 3.89 11.05 2.71
N GLN A 30 5.20 11.03 3.00
CA GLN A 30 5.92 12.12 3.66
C GLN A 30 5.27 12.63 4.96
N GLY A 31 4.84 11.74 5.86
CA GLY A 31 4.17 12.14 7.11
C GLY A 31 2.66 12.34 7.01
N GLN A 32 2.09 12.17 5.82
CA GLN A 32 0.66 12.35 5.57
C GLN A 32 0.00 11.03 5.21
N ARG A 33 -1.27 10.86 5.64
CA ARG A 33 -2.11 9.73 5.23
C ARG A 33 -3.12 10.20 4.19
N VAL A 34 -3.05 9.61 3.01
CA VAL A 34 -3.92 9.94 1.87
C VAL A 34 -4.90 8.79 1.67
N ALA A 35 -6.21 9.07 1.65
CA ALA A 35 -7.21 8.06 1.38
C ALA A 35 -7.16 7.66 -0.10
N MET A 36 -6.98 6.37 -0.36
CA MET A 36 -6.95 5.85 -1.72
C MET A 36 -8.37 5.60 -2.21
N ALA A 37 -8.59 5.82 -3.51
CA ALA A 37 -9.84 5.46 -4.14
C ALA A 37 -10.08 3.96 -3.94
N ARG A 38 -11.31 3.60 -3.53
CA ARG A 38 -11.67 2.19 -3.36
C ARG A 38 -11.39 1.45 -4.67
N LYS A 39 -10.54 0.42 -4.58
CA LYS A 39 -10.19 -0.43 -5.71
C LYS A 39 -11.45 -0.98 -6.36
N SER A 40 -11.78 -0.50 -7.56
CA SER A 40 -12.91 -1.01 -8.35
C SER A 40 -12.54 -2.38 -8.97
N LYS A 41 -13.50 -3.10 -9.55
CA LYS A 41 -13.26 -4.46 -10.08
C LYS A 41 -12.12 -4.52 -11.11
N ALA A 42 -11.94 -3.48 -11.92
CA ALA A 42 -10.92 -3.43 -12.96
C ALA A 42 -9.47 -3.45 -12.39
N PRO A 43 -9.07 -2.57 -11.45
CA PRO A 43 -7.75 -2.65 -10.83
C PRO A 43 -7.52 -3.92 -9.99
N ALA A 44 -8.57 -4.62 -9.53
CA ALA A 44 -8.41 -5.91 -8.87
C ALA A 44 -7.98 -7.03 -9.83
N ILE A 45 -8.54 -7.06 -11.05
CA ILE A 45 -8.20 -8.07 -12.07
C ILE A 45 -6.76 -7.84 -12.58
N LEU A 46 -6.38 -6.58 -12.80
CA LEU A 46 -5.02 -6.23 -13.21
C LEU A 46 -3.99 -6.63 -12.17
N ASP A 47 -4.21 -6.30 -10.89
CA ASP A 47 -3.28 -6.69 -9.82
C ASP A 47 -3.17 -8.21 -9.68
N HIS A 48 -4.26 -8.95 -9.86
CA HIS A 48 -4.22 -10.42 -9.85
C HIS A 48 -3.40 -10.98 -11.01
N ALA A 49 -3.61 -10.47 -12.23
CA ALA A 49 -2.88 -10.90 -13.41
C ALA A 49 -1.38 -10.55 -13.31
N LEU A 50 -1.06 -9.36 -12.80
CA LEU A 50 0.33 -8.94 -12.56
C LEU A 50 1.00 -9.82 -11.51
N ASN A 51 0.34 -10.11 -10.39
CA ASN A 51 0.89 -11.01 -9.38
C ASN A 51 1.09 -12.43 -9.93
N ALA A 52 0.15 -12.95 -10.70
CA ALA A 52 0.28 -14.29 -11.30
C ALA A 52 1.48 -14.39 -12.26
N TYR A 53 1.85 -13.29 -12.91
CA TYR A 53 3.03 -13.24 -13.79
C TYR A 53 4.34 -13.00 -13.03
N LEU A 54 4.33 -12.12 -12.03
CA LEU A 54 5.54 -11.69 -11.32
C LEU A 54 5.98 -12.67 -10.23
N PHE A 55 5.05 -13.35 -9.55
CA PHE A 55 5.37 -14.30 -8.49
C PHE A 55 6.24 -15.49 -8.95
N PRO A 56 5.97 -16.15 -10.09
CA PRO A 56 6.84 -17.23 -10.57
C PRO A 56 8.23 -16.72 -11.01
N ILE A 57 8.31 -15.51 -11.58
CA ILE A 57 9.59 -14.91 -12.00
C ILE A 57 10.45 -14.57 -10.77
N ALA A 58 9.84 -14.05 -9.71
CA ALA A 58 10.55 -13.79 -8.46
C ALA A 58 11.08 -15.08 -7.80
N ALA A 59 10.35 -16.19 -7.91
CA ALA A 59 10.75 -17.49 -7.37
C ALA A 59 11.92 -18.13 -8.14
N GLU A 60 12.10 -17.82 -9.43
CA GLU A 60 13.25 -18.28 -10.22
C GLU A 60 14.55 -17.52 -9.94
N ILE A 61 14.47 -16.32 -9.34
CA ILE A 61 15.63 -15.47 -9.02
C ILE A 61 16.22 -15.82 -7.64
N ASP A 62 15.48 -16.51 -6.77
CA ASP A 62 15.90 -16.91 -5.42
C ASP A 62 16.63 -18.28 -5.40
N HIS A 63 17.52 -18.51 -6.37
CA HIS A 63 18.49 -19.59 -6.26
C HIS A 63 19.62 -19.14 -5.30
N PRO A 64 19.82 -19.80 -4.16
CA PRO A 64 20.99 -19.51 -3.33
C PRO A 64 22.24 -19.87 -4.13
N LEU A 65 23.16 -18.92 -4.23
CA LEU A 65 24.54 -19.20 -4.64
C LEU A 65 25.19 -20.06 -3.55
N GLU A 66 24.91 -21.36 -3.55
CA GLU A 66 25.70 -22.35 -2.82
C GLU A 66 27.01 -22.54 -3.57
N GLY A 67 28.08 -21.98 -3.00
CA GLY A 67 29.47 -22.12 -3.44
C GLY A 67 30.43 -21.71 -2.33
#